data_AF-X8IYK6-F1
#
_entry.id   AF-X8IYK6-F1
#
_cell.length_a   1.000
_cell.length_b   1.000
_cell.length_c   1.000
_cell.angle_alpha   90.00
_cell.angle_beta   90.00
_cell.angle_gamma   90.00
#
_symmetry.space_group_name_H-M   'P 1'
#
loop_
_entity.id
_entity.type
_entity.pdbx_description
1 polymer ?
#
loop_
_entity_poly.entity_id
_entity_poly.type
_entity_poly.pdbx_seq_one_letter_code
_entity_poly.pdbx_strand_id
1 'polypeptide(L)'
;MADFVYTYFLGCEELVETYIKAGGKIGTFNPDNPDDLDHARRAIFQYLQPGFMHVWYASLDEQPDMAFIVGEPDRPLRESVNIDLAKRCYSIFGRPPDPCQLADDIGDLNYNLTSRDEKGHLLKLREFMQYVFKELKSQYFL
;
A
#
# COMPACT_ATOMS: atom_id res chain seq x y z
N MET A 1 -6.07 -18.47 -1.76
CA MET A 1 -5.45 -17.14 -1.66
C MET A 1 -3.95 -17.34 -1.58
N ALA A 2 -3.12 -16.29 -1.63
CA ALA A 2 -1.69 -16.43 -1.41
C ALA A 2 -1.41 -16.76 0.06
N ASP A 3 -0.49 -17.69 0.31
CA ASP A 3 -0.04 -18.02 1.67
C ASP A 3 0.96 -16.97 2.17
N PHE A 4 1.59 -16.25 1.25
CA PHE A 4 2.65 -15.29 1.53
C PHE A 4 2.61 -14.08 0.59
N VAL A 5 2.70 -12.87 1.17
CA VAL A 5 2.75 -11.59 0.44
C VAL A 5 3.74 -10.61 1.07
N TYR A 6 4.07 -9.55 0.33
CA TYR A 6 4.84 -8.42 0.85
C TYR A 6 3.99 -7.16 0.87
N THR A 7 4.01 -6.43 1.98
CA THR A 7 3.11 -5.28 2.20
C THR A 7 3.85 -4.06 2.73
N TYR A 8 3.48 -2.87 2.25
CA TYR A 8 3.69 -1.63 2.99
C TYR A 8 2.39 -1.27 3.69
N PHE A 9 2.38 -1.37 5.01
CA PHE A 9 1.31 -0.79 5.82
C PHE A 9 1.68 0.66 6.14
N LEU A 10 0.73 1.57 5.94
CA LEU A 10 0.90 2.99 6.21
C LEU A 10 -0.25 3.51 7.05
N GLY A 11 0.11 4.13 8.18
CA GLY A 11 -0.78 4.97 8.96
C GLY A 11 -1.27 6.17 8.17
N CYS A 12 -2.38 6.81 8.57
CA CYS A 12 -2.84 8.07 7.97
C CYS A 12 -1.72 9.12 7.86
N GLU A 13 -0.95 9.37 8.91
CA GLU A 13 0.17 10.34 8.88
C GLU A 13 1.27 9.93 7.89
N GLU A 14 1.70 8.67 7.94
CA GLU A 14 2.73 8.15 7.03
C GLU A 14 2.27 8.18 5.57
N LEU A 15 0.98 8.00 5.32
CA LEU A 15 0.37 8.13 3.99
C LEU A 15 0.53 9.55 3.45
N VAL A 16 0.33 10.58 4.29
CA VAL A 16 0.54 12.00 3.90
C VAL A 16 2.00 12.26 3.57
N GLU A 17 2.91 11.81 4.44
CA GLU A 17 4.35 11.98 4.21
C GLU A 17 4.80 11.30 2.92
N THR A 18 4.28 10.09 2.67
CA THR A 18 4.56 9.31 1.47
C THR A 18 4.01 10.02 0.23
N TYR A 19 2.82 10.62 0.31
CA TYR A 19 2.24 11.42 -0.77
C TYR A 19 3.09 12.64 -1.12
N ILE A 20 3.61 13.36 -0.13
CA ILE A 20 4.51 14.50 -0.33
C ILE A 20 5.80 14.04 -1.02
N LYS A 21 6.40 12.93 -0.57
CA LYS A 21 7.60 12.34 -1.18
C LYS A 21 7.35 11.91 -2.63
N ALA A 22 6.12 11.54 -2.98
CA ALA A 22 5.71 11.24 -4.36
C ALA A 22 5.60 12.48 -5.27
N GLY A 23 5.81 13.69 -4.74
CA GLY A 23 5.63 14.96 -5.46
C GLY A 23 4.25 15.58 -5.30
N GLY A 24 3.44 15.08 -4.36
CA GLY A 24 2.19 15.71 -3.93
C GLY A 24 2.43 17.09 -3.31
N LYS A 25 1.55 18.05 -3.58
CA LYS A 25 1.63 19.39 -2.97
C LYS A 25 0.66 19.47 -1.79
N ILE A 26 1.16 19.97 -0.66
CA ILE A 26 0.35 20.28 0.54
C ILE A 26 -0.45 21.55 0.24
N GLY A 27 -1.59 21.40 -0.43
CA GLY A 27 -2.60 22.44 -0.54
C GLY A 27 -3.49 22.42 0.71
N THR A 28 -4.79 22.29 0.49
CA THR A 28 -5.84 22.16 1.51
C THR A 28 -5.94 20.74 2.11
N PHE A 29 -4.85 19.97 2.10
CA PHE A 29 -4.87 18.56 2.49
C PHE A 29 -5.18 18.43 3.99
N ASN A 30 -6.22 17.67 4.33
CA ASN A 30 -6.61 17.35 5.69
C ASN A 30 -6.58 15.81 5.90
N PRO A 31 -5.73 15.27 6.80
CA PRO A 31 -5.67 13.83 7.05
C PRO A 31 -6.95 13.24 7.66
N ASP A 32 -7.81 14.08 8.23
CA ASP A 32 -9.13 13.67 8.73
C ASP A 32 -10.21 13.69 7.63
N ASN A 33 -9.87 14.17 6.43
CA ASN A 33 -10.78 14.21 5.29
C ASN A 33 -10.62 12.94 4.43
N PRO A 34 -11.66 12.09 4.32
CA PRO A 34 -11.61 10.88 3.51
C PRO A 34 -11.24 11.12 2.04
N ASP A 35 -11.68 12.23 1.44
CA ASP A 35 -11.41 12.55 0.04
C ASP A 35 -9.92 12.87 -0.20
N ASP A 36 -9.26 13.46 0.79
CA ASP A 36 -7.84 13.78 0.73
C ASP A 36 -6.99 12.51 0.90
N LEU A 37 -7.37 11.64 1.84
CA LEU A 37 -6.78 10.30 1.97
C LEU A 37 -6.90 9.51 0.67
N ASP A 38 -8.08 9.56 0.02
CA ASP A 38 -8.32 8.94 -1.29
C ASP A 38 -7.44 9.50 -2.40
N HIS A 39 -7.24 10.82 -2.42
CA HIS A 39 -6.30 11.45 -3.36
C HIS A 39 -4.86 11.02 -3.11
N ALA A 40 -4.39 11.03 -1.86
CA ALA A 40 -3.04 10.60 -1.50
C ALA A 40 -2.80 9.14 -1.91
N ARG A 41 -3.73 8.24 -1.57
CA ARG A 41 -3.74 6.82 -1.97
C ARG A 41 -3.62 6.66 -3.48
N ARG A 42 -4.50 7.33 -4.24
CA ARG A 42 -4.50 7.27 -5.71
C ARG A 42 -3.20 7.76 -6.31
N ALA A 43 -2.67 8.87 -5.80
CA ALA A 43 -1.41 9.43 -6.28
C ALA A 43 -0.22 8.50 -6.02
N ILE A 44 -0.13 7.91 -4.82
CA ILE A 44 0.91 6.91 -4.49
C ILE A 44 0.78 5.69 -5.40
N PHE A 45 -0.43 5.17 -5.57
CA PHE A 45 -0.68 4.03 -6.46
C PHE A 45 -0.27 4.32 -7.91
N GLN A 46 -0.62 5.50 -8.43
CA GLN A 46 -0.25 5.93 -9.77
C GLN A 46 1.26 6.11 -9.93
N TYR A 47 1.92 6.70 -8.93
CA TYR A 47 3.38 6.87 -8.92
C TYR A 47 4.10 5.51 -8.98
N LEU A 48 3.64 4.54 -8.21
CA LEU A 48 4.21 3.20 -8.19
C LEU A 48 3.94 2.41 -9.49
N GLN A 49 2.96 2.85 -10.27
CA GLN A 49 2.39 2.19 -11.44
C GLN A 49 1.67 0.88 -11.09
N PRO A 50 0.47 0.65 -11.65
CA PRO A 50 -0.45 -0.41 -11.21
C PRO A 50 -0.14 -1.79 -11.80
N GLY A 51 1.13 -2.20 -11.75
CA GLY A 51 1.53 -3.58 -12.08
C GLY A 51 1.04 -4.57 -11.01
N PHE A 52 1.96 -5.36 -10.45
CA PHE A 52 1.68 -6.26 -9.31
C PHE A 52 1.54 -5.50 -7.98
N MET A 53 0.71 -4.46 -7.96
CA MET A 53 0.43 -3.61 -6.81
C MET A 53 -1.06 -3.72 -6.51
N HIS A 54 -1.41 -4.22 -5.33
CA HIS A 54 -2.78 -4.29 -4.85
C HIS A 54 -2.94 -3.41 -3.62
N VAL A 55 -3.89 -2.49 -3.66
CA VAL A 55 -4.16 -1.57 -2.53
C VAL A 55 -5.43 -2.02 -1.83
N TRP A 56 -5.36 -2.09 -0.51
CA TRP A 56 -6.46 -2.52 0.34
C TRP A 56 -6.69 -1.52 1.45
N TYR A 57 -7.96 -1.26 1.76
CA TYR A 57 -8.31 -0.85 3.11
C TYR A 57 -7.98 -1.99 4.05
N ALA A 58 -7.22 -1.70 5.11
CA ALA A 58 -6.77 -2.71 6.02
C ALA A 58 -6.87 -2.21 7.47
N SER A 59 -6.62 -3.11 8.41
CA SER A 59 -6.30 -2.71 9.77
C SER A 59 -5.16 -3.55 10.33
N LEU A 60 -4.24 -2.91 11.04
CA LEU A 60 -3.16 -3.58 11.78
C LEU A 60 -3.49 -3.49 13.26
N ASP A 61 -3.67 -4.62 13.92
CA ASP A 61 -4.10 -4.68 15.33
C ASP A 61 -5.30 -3.76 15.63
N GLU A 62 -6.31 -3.85 14.76
CA GLU A 62 -7.56 -3.08 14.80
C GLU A 62 -7.47 -1.60 14.43
N GLN A 63 -6.27 -1.05 14.23
CA GLN A 63 -6.09 0.32 13.74
C GLN A 63 -6.35 0.38 12.22
N PRO A 64 -7.39 1.11 11.76
CA PRO A 64 -7.77 1.15 10.35
C PRO A 64 -6.84 2.06 9.55
N ASP A 65 -6.34 1.56 8.42
CA ASP A 65 -5.25 2.19 7.65
C ASP A 65 -5.13 1.53 6.27
N MET A 66 -3.99 1.69 5.60
CA MET A 66 -3.79 1.29 4.22
C MET A 66 -2.68 0.25 4.05
N ALA A 67 -2.98 -0.80 3.27
CA ALA A 67 -2.01 -1.83 2.88
C ALA A 67 -1.74 -1.79 1.37
N PHE A 68 -0.47 -1.63 0.99
CA PHE A 68 0.02 -1.75 -0.38
C PHE A 68 0.75 -3.08 -0.53
N ILE A 69 0.08 -4.07 -1.10
CA ILE A 69 0.65 -5.38 -1.40
C ILE A 69 1.43 -5.28 -2.70
N VAL A 70 2.69 -5.74 -2.69
CA VAL A 70 3.62 -5.58 -3.81
C VAL A 70 4.22 -6.90 -4.28
N GLY A 71 4.38 -6.99 -5.60
CA GLY A 71 4.98 -8.13 -6.27
C GLY A 71 4.03 -9.32 -6.42
N GLU A 72 4.52 -10.33 -7.11
CA GLU A 72 3.83 -11.62 -7.20
C GLU A 72 3.77 -12.31 -5.81
N PRO A 73 2.58 -12.80 -5.40
CA PRO A 73 2.44 -13.58 -4.18
C PRO A 73 3.24 -14.90 -4.23
N ASP A 74 3.51 -15.46 -3.05
CA ASP A 74 4.16 -16.78 -2.86
C ASP A 74 5.53 -16.92 -3.53
N ARG A 75 6.21 -15.79 -3.77
CA ARG A 75 7.54 -15.72 -4.38
C ARG A 75 8.51 -14.89 -3.55
N PRO A 76 9.82 -15.16 -3.61
CA PRO A 76 10.84 -14.29 -3.03
C PRO A 76 10.77 -12.87 -3.60
N LEU A 77 10.97 -11.85 -2.76
CA LEU A 77 10.85 -10.44 -3.16
C LEU A 77 11.67 -10.07 -4.41
N ARG A 78 12.87 -10.63 -4.52
CA ARG A 78 13.79 -10.37 -5.64
C ARG A 78 13.28 -10.89 -6.98
N GLU A 79 12.43 -11.90 -6.96
CA GLU A 79 11.85 -12.54 -8.14
C GLU A 79 10.45 -12.00 -8.44
N SER A 80 9.76 -11.47 -7.43
CA SER A 80 8.38 -11.02 -7.51
C SER A 80 8.24 -9.54 -7.87
N VAL A 81 9.28 -8.73 -7.65
CA VAL A 81 9.29 -7.29 -7.92
C VAL A 81 10.40 -6.93 -8.90
N ASN A 82 10.03 -6.31 -10.02
CA ASN A 82 11.03 -5.81 -10.98
C ASN A 82 11.85 -4.64 -10.40
N ILE A 83 13.05 -4.43 -10.95
CA ILE A 83 14.00 -3.45 -10.41
C ILE A 83 13.46 -2.01 -10.41
N ASP A 84 12.63 -1.63 -11.38
CA ASP A 84 12.10 -0.27 -11.48
C ASP A 84 11.01 -0.02 -10.45
N LEU A 85 10.14 -0.99 -10.20
CA LEU A 85 9.15 -0.95 -9.11
C LEU A 85 9.87 -0.93 -7.76
N ALA A 86 10.89 -1.78 -7.56
CA ALA A 86 11.69 -1.77 -6.33
C ALA A 86 12.34 -0.41 -6.06
N LYS A 87 12.90 0.25 -7.09
CA LYS A 87 13.45 1.61 -6.98
C LYS A 87 12.40 2.64 -6.58
N ARG A 88 11.20 2.61 -7.19
CA ARG A 88 10.11 3.54 -6.85
C ARG A 88 9.60 3.32 -5.43
N CYS A 89 9.41 2.06 -5.04
CA CYS A 89 9.05 1.70 -3.66
C CYS A 89 10.08 2.22 -2.66
N TYR A 90 11.38 1.97 -2.89
CA TYR A 90 12.43 2.46 -2.00
C TYR A 90 12.48 3.99 -1.97
N SER A 91 12.28 4.66 -3.11
CA SER A 91 12.26 6.12 -3.20
C SER A 91 11.14 6.77 -2.37
N ILE A 92 9.99 6.11 -2.27
CA ILE A 92 8.80 6.70 -1.63
C ILE A 92 8.62 6.24 -0.17
N PHE A 93 8.83 4.94 0.10
CA PHE A 93 8.67 4.36 1.42
C PHE A 93 9.97 4.40 2.24
N GLY A 94 11.13 4.54 1.60
CA GLY A 94 12.44 4.58 2.27
C GLY A 94 12.85 3.24 2.92
N ARG A 95 12.12 2.16 2.65
CA ARG A 95 12.28 0.85 3.29
C ARG A 95 11.87 -0.30 2.36
N PRO A 96 12.32 -1.54 2.61
CA PRO A 96 11.72 -2.73 2.01
C PRO A 96 10.31 -2.98 2.57
N PRO A 97 9.45 -3.74 1.85
CA PRO A 97 8.14 -4.12 2.35
C PRO A 97 8.26 -5.16 3.45
N ASP A 98 7.26 -5.23 4.31
CA ASP A 98 7.20 -6.21 5.39
C ASP A 98 6.65 -7.55 4.85
N PRO A 99 7.22 -8.70 5.24
CA PRO A 99 6.69 -10.01 4.90
C PRO A 99 5.42 -10.31 5.70
N CYS A 100 4.44 -10.90 5.02
CA CYS A 100 3.14 -11.27 5.57
C CYS A 100 2.83 -12.73 5.26
N GLN A 101 2.48 -13.52 6.27
CA GLN A 101 2.02 -14.90 6.11
C GLN A 101 0.52 -14.99 6.42
N LEU A 102 -0.21 -15.83 5.69
CA LEU A 102 -1.62 -16.09 5.97
C LEU A 102 -1.80 -16.56 7.42
N ALA A 103 -2.78 -16.02 8.13
CA ALA A 103 -3.11 -16.44 9.48
C ALA A 103 -3.95 -17.72 9.44
N ASP A 104 -3.48 -18.78 10.08
CA ASP A 104 -4.09 -20.13 10.04
C ASP A 104 -5.50 -20.21 10.67
N ASP A 105 -5.85 -19.24 11.52
CA ASP A 105 -6.97 -19.31 12.46
C ASP A 105 -8.10 -18.31 12.19
N ILE A 106 -7.89 -17.36 11.28
CA ILE A 106 -8.80 -16.23 11.09
C ILE A 106 -8.92 -15.96 9.59
N GLY A 107 -9.81 -16.69 8.87
CA GLY A 107 -10.34 -16.35 7.54
C GLY A 107 -9.39 -16.00 6.37
N ASP A 108 -9.92 -16.01 5.16
CA ASP A 108 -9.15 -15.80 3.92
C ASP A 108 -8.75 -14.33 3.67
N LEU A 109 -8.51 -13.47 4.66
CA LEU A 109 -8.04 -12.08 4.42
C LEU A 109 -7.16 -11.53 5.55
N ASN A 110 -6.69 -12.39 6.47
CA ASN A 110 -5.88 -11.97 7.60
C ASN A 110 -4.47 -12.53 7.48
N TYR A 111 -3.49 -11.67 7.70
CA TYR A 111 -2.08 -12.01 7.59
C TYR A 111 -1.34 -11.62 8.88
N ASN A 112 -0.41 -12.46 9.29
CA ASN A 112 0.61 -12.13 10.27
C ASN A 112 1.70 -11.31 9.58
N LEU A 113 1.68 -10.00 9.81
CA LEU A 113 2.72 -9.08 9.36
C LEU A 113 3.87 -9.13 10.35
N THR A 114 5.06 -9.50 9.88
CA THR A 114 6.27 -9.44 10.71
C THR A 114 6.89 -8.06 10.54
N SER A 115 6.66 -7.21 11.52
CA SER A 115 7.22 -5.85 11.56
C SER A 115 8.73 -5.90 11.78
N ARG A 116 9.41 -4.78 11.48
CA ARG A 116 10.84 -4.61 11.75
C ARG A 116 11.23 -4.65 13.23
N ASP A 117 10.27 -4.51 14.14
CA ASP A 117 10.50 -4.73 15.58
C ASP A 117 10.34 -6.20 16.01
N GLU A 118 10.29 -7.13 15.04
CA GLU A 118 10.08 -8.58 15.21
C GLU A 118 8.76 -8.94 15.90
N LYS A 119 7.84 -7.98 16.07
CA LYS A 119 6.50 -8.27 16.54
C LYS A 119 5.62 -8.69 15.37
N GLY A 120 4.90 -9.78 15.58
CA GLY A 120 3.80 -10.18 14.71
C GLY A 120 2.61 -9.29 14.98
N HIS A 121 2.10 -8.67 13.93
CA HIS A 121 0.88 -7.86 13.96
C HIS A 121 -0.17 -8.48 13.04
N LEU A 122 -1.43 -8.43 13.45
CA LEU A 122 -2.52 -8.99 12.65
C LEU A 122 -3.00 -7.96 11.63
N LEU A 123 -2.62 -8.15 10.37
CA LEU A 123 -3.09 -7.36 9.24
C LEU A 123 -4.38 -7.97 8.70
N LYS A 124 -5.49 -7.24 8.82
CA LYS A 124 -6.79 -7.63 8.25
C LYS A 124 -7.06 -6.83 6.99
N LEU A 125 -7.11 -7.48 5.83
CA LEU A 125 -7.55 -6.85 4.59
C LEU A 125 -9.08 -6.78 4.58
N ARG A 126 -9.64 -5.60 4.27
CA ARG A 126 -11.08 -5.36 4.33
C ARG A 126 -11.68 -5.24 2.94
N GLU A 127 -11.32 -4.18 2.23
CA GLU A 127 -11.88 -3.86 0.92
C GLU A 127 -10.77 -3.62 -0.09
N PHE A 128 -10.85 -4.32 -1.22
CA PHE A 128 -9.92 -4.16 -2.32
C PHE A 128 -10.25 -2.90 -3.13
N MET A 129 -9.26 -2.02 -3.28
CA MET A 129 -9.43 -0.81 -4.07
C MET A 129 -9.21 -1.12 -5.55
N GLN A 130 -10.31 -1.31 -6.29
CA GLN A 130 -10.28 -1.36 -7.75
C GLN A 130 -10.10 0.06 -8.32
N TYR A 131 -8.87 0.46 -8.59
CA TYR A 131 -8.62 1.68 -9.37
C TYR A 131 -8.91 1.41 -10.84
N VAL A 132 -10.15 1.72 -11.26
CA VAL A 132 -10.52 1.68 -12.67
C VAL A 132 -9.73 2.77 -13.41
N PHE A 133 -8.93 2.35 -14.39
CA PHE A 133 -8.17 3.17 -15.35
C PHE A 133 -9.04 4.07 -16.27
N LYS A 134 -10.25 4.47 -15.85
CA LYS A 134 -11.10 5.34 -16.66
C LYS A 134 -10.54 6.77 -16.62
N GLU A 135 -9.74 7.06 -17.65
CA GLU A 135 -9.51 8.36 -18.28
C GLU A 135 -9.03 9.51 -17.38
N LEU A 136 -7.76 9.45 -16.98
CA LEU A 136 -6.96 10.66 -16.73
C LEU A 136 -6.36 11.22 -18.03
N LYS A 137 -7.21 11.48 -19.03
CA LYS A 137 -6.86 12.30 -20.21
C LYS A 137 -7.58 13.64 -20.26
N SER A 138 -8.42 13.96 -19.29
CA SER A 138 -9.11 15.24 -19.25
C SER A 138 -9.26 15.68 -17.81
N GLN A 139 -8.42 16.60 -17.34
CA GLN A 139 -8.78 17.68 -16.38
C GLN A 139 -7.61 18.39 -15.69
N TYR A 140 -6.34 18.06 -15.96
CA TYR A 140 -5.21 18.83 -15.38
C TYR A 140 -4.28 19.49 -16.40
N PHE A 141 -4.74 19.67 -17.64
CA PHE A 141 -4.18 20.68 -18.54
C PHE A 141 -5.26 21.71 -18.84
N LEU A 142 -5.30 22.77 -18.04
CA LEU A 142 -5.62 24.16 -18.40
C LEU A 142 -5.24 25.06 -17.22
#